data_AF-A0A419L1Z2-F1
#
_entry.id   AF-A0A419L1Z2-F1
#
_cell.length_a   1.000
_cell.length_b   1.000
_cell.length_c   1.000
_cell.angle_alpha   90.00
_cell.angle_beta   90.00
_cell.angle_gamma   90.00
#
_symmetry.space_group_name_H-M   'P 1'
#
loop_
_entity.id
_entity.type
_entity.pdbx_description
1 polymer ?
#
loop_
_entity_poly.entity_id
_entity_poly.type
_entity_poly.pdbx_seq_one_letter_code
_entity_poly.pdbx_strand_id
1 'polypeptide(L)'
;MDLDDYAVEVRRAVAANHLKRAGVRVFPRQAVTYVIAGASGMSKAIPIQPVERHSYRVEPYLRVLEKATYTIMAPILRSLRATMNRI
;
A
#
# COMPACT_ATOMS: atom_id res chain seq x y z
N MET A 1 -12.59 3.41 10.20
CA MET A 1 -11.94 3.26 8.88
C MET A 1 -10.83 4.29 8.84
N ASP A 2 -9.58 3.86 8.72
CA ASP A 2 -8.43 4.77 8.70
C ASP A 2 -8.31 5.44 7.31
N LEU A 3 -7.69 6.62 7.24
CA LEU A 3 -7.44 7.34 5.98
C LEU A 3 -6.60 6.49 5.01
N ASP A 4 -5.69 5.67 5.55
CA ASP A 4 -4.89 4.74 4.75
C ASP A 4 -5.73 3.58 4.18
N ASP A 5 -6.70 3.06 4.93
CA ASP A 5 -7.61 2.00 4.45
C ASP A 5 -8.47 2.52 3.29
N TYR A 6 -8.96 3.76 3.40
CA TYR A 6 -9.69 4.43 2.31
C TYR A 6 -8.81 4.57 1.06
N ALA A 7 -7.55 4.98 1.23
CA ALA A 7 -6.62 5.12 0.13
C ALA A 7 -6.33 3.78 -0.58
N VAL A 8 -6.30 2.66 0.15
CA VAL A 8 -6.10 1.32 -0.42
C VAL A 8 -7.28 0.89 -1.30
N GLU A 9 -8.53 1.09 -0.84
CA GLU A 9 -9.72 0.72 -1.60
C GLU A 9 -9.87 1.58 -2.88
N VAL A 10 -9.57 2.88 -2.78
CA VAL A 10 -9.54 3.77 -3.95
C VAL A 10 -8.49 3.29 -4.97
N ARG A 11 -7.30 2.90 -4.52
CA ARG A 11 -6.23 2.37 -5.40
C ARG A 11 -6.66 1.06 -6.07
N ARG A 12 -7.32 0.16 -5.35
CA ARG A 12 -7.88 -1.09 -5.92
C ARG A 12 -8.91 -0.80 -7.01
N ALA A 13 -9.84 0.13 -6.75
CA ALA A 13 -10.85 0.53 -7.73
C ALA A 13 -10.23 1.17 -8.98
N VAL A 14 -9.20 2.01 -8.81
CA VAL A 14 -8.44 2.61 -9.93
C VAL A 14 -7.78 1.52 -10.77
N ALA A 15 -7.07 0.57 -10.15
CA ALA A 15 -6.44 -0.53 -10.87
C ALA A 15 -7.47 -1.43 -11.59
N ALA A 16 -8.60 -1.73 -10.96
CA ALA A 16 -9.71 -2.47 -11.58
C ALA A 16 -10.23 -1.75 -12.84
N ASN A 17 -10.36 -0.43 -12.78
CA ASN A 17 -10.79 0.37 -13.92
C ASN A 17 -9.76 0.36 -15.06
N HIS A 18 -8.47 0.35 -14.74
CA HIS A 18 -7.41 0.18 -15.75
C HIS A 18 -7.54 -1.18 -16.47
N LEU A 19 -7.79 -2.26 -15.74
CA LEU A 19 -8.03 -3.59 -16.33
C LEU A 19 -9.27 -3.61 -17.22
N LYS A 20 -10.38 -3.01 -16.76
CA LYS A 20 -11.60 -2.89 -17.55
C LYS A 20 -11.37 -2.16 -18.87
N ARG A 21 -10.59 -1.07 -18.86
CA ARG A 21 -10.21 -0.31 -20.08
C ARG A 21 -9.33 -1.11 -21.03
N ALA A 22 -8.53 -2.04 -20.51
CA ALA A 22 -7.73 -2.96 -21.31
C ALA A 22 -8.53 -4.17 -21.83
N GLY A 23 -9.85 -4.19 -21.67
CA GLY A 23 -10.71 -5.29 -22.12
C GLY A 23 -10.78 -6.49 -21.17
N VAL A 24 -10.16 -6.40 -19.98
CA VAL A 24 -10.22 -7.46 -18.97
C VAL A 24 -11.53 -7.36 -18.19
N ARG A 25 -12.26 -8.46 -18.09
CA ARG A 25 -13.49 -8.54 -17.30
C ARG A 25 -13.13 -8.58 -15.80
N VAL A 26 -13.61 -7.60 -15.05
CA VAL A 26 -13.42 -7.52 -13.58
C VAL A 26 -14.75 -7.70 -12.88
N PHE A 27 -14.79 -8.56 -11.87
CA PHE A 27 -15.98 -8.87 -11.08
C PHE A 27 -15.94 -8.23 -9.69
N PRO A 28 -17.10 -8.01 -9.05
CA PRO A 28 -17.16 -7.58 -7.65
C PRO A 28 -16.39 -8.55 -6.75
N ARG A 29 -15.69 -7.99 -5.74
CA ARG A 29 -14.86 -8.75 -4.77
C ARG A 29 -13.66 -9.50 -5.38
N GLN A 30 -13.42 -9.37 -6.69
CA GLN A 30 -12.22 -9.92 -7.30
C GLN A 30 -10.99 -9.22 -6.73
N ALA A 31 -9.99 -10.01 -6.33
CA ALA A 31 -8.71 -9.48 -5.92
C ALA A 31 -7.99 -8.87 -7.13
N VAL A 32 -7.67 -7.58 -7.05
CA VAL A 32 -6.89 -6.86 -8.06
C VAL A 32 -5.52 -6.57 -7.50
N THR A 33 -4.50 -7.19 -8.07
CA THR A 33 -3.10 -6.96 -7.73
C THR A 33 -2.57 -5.78 -8.53
N TYR A 34 -2.00 -4.81 -7.82
CA TYR A 34 -1.50 -3.58 -8.42
C TYR A 34 -0.18 -3.17 -7.77
N VAL A 35 0.54 -2.28 -8.45
CA VAL A 35 1.71 -1.57 -7.95
C VAL A 35 1.47 -0.07 -7.99
N ILE A 36 2.06 0.66 -7.06
CA ILE A 36 2.07 2.12 -7.08
C ILE A 36 3.23 2.58 -7.96
N ALA A 37 2.90 3.20 -9.08
CA ALA A 37 3.82 3.59 -10.15
C ALA A 37 3.45 4.98 -10.68
N GLY A 38 4.37 5.61 -11.43
CA GLY A 38 4.14 6.93 -12.03
C GLY A 38 5.36 7.85 -11.98
N ALA A 39 5.27 8.99 -12.68
CA ALA A 39 6.33 9.98 -12.82
C ALA A 39 5.90 11.36 -12.30
N SER A 40 6.87 12.24 -12.07
CA SER A 40 6.67 13.67 -11.82
C SER A 40 5.71 14.00 -10.67
N GLY A 41 5.88 13.32 -9.52
CA GLY A 41 5.09 13.58 -8.31
C GLY A 41 3.70 12.95 -8.26
N MET A 42 3.20 12.40 -9.38
CA MET A 42 1.93 11.67 -9.42
C MET A 42 2.14 10.16 -9.22
N SER A 43 1.44 9.60 -8.24
CA SER A 43 1.40 8.16 -7.98
C SER A 43 0.04 7.59 -8.38
N LYS A 44 0.04 6.53 -9.20
CA LYS A 44 -1.16 5.81 -9.62
C LYS A 44 -1.04 4.32 -9.33
N ALA A 45 -2.17 3.69 -9.07
CA ALA A 45 -2.27 2.24 -8.95
C ALA A 45 -2.38 1.64 -10.35
N ILE A 46 -1.35 0.88 -10.74
CA ILE A 46 -1.27 0.22 -12.05
C ILE A 46 -1.39 -1.29 -11.82
N PRO A 47 -2.25 -2.01 -12.57
CA PRO A 47 -2.34 -3.47 -12.45
C PRO A 47 -0.99 -4.12 -12.74
N ILE A 48 -0.69 -5.25 -12.09
CA ILE A 48 0.63 -5.89 -12.25
C ILE A 48 0.83 -6.55 -13.63
N GLN A 49 -0.24 -6.95 -14.32
CA GLN A 49 -0.13 -7.64 -15.62
C GLN A 49 0.55 -6.80 -16.72
N PRO A 50 0.21 -5.52 -16.93
CA PRO A 50 0.83 -4.69 -17.97
C PRO A 50 2.16 -4.01 -17.57
N VAL A 51 2.68 -4.22 -16.35
CA VAL A 51 3.86 -3.48 -15.88
C VAL A 51 5.14 -4.14 -16.41
N GLU A 52 5.85 -3.45 -17.31
CA GLU A 52 7.26 -3.75 -17.58
C GLU A 52 8.06 -3.66 -16.28
N ARG A 53 8.97 -4.60 -16.05
CA ARG A 53 9.81 -4.64 -14.84
C ARG A 53 10.43 -3.24 -14.63
N HIS A 54 10.27 -2.69 -13.43
CA HIS A 54 10.99 -1.51 -12.88
C HIS A 54 10.31 -0.12 -12.88
N SER A 55 8.99 0.00 -13.04
CA SER A 55 8.29 1.31 -12.98
C SER A 55 7.61 1.66 -11.64
N TYR A 56 8.01 1.05 -10.50
CA TYR A 56 7.35 1.31 -9.21
C TYR A 56 8.01 2.47 -8.43
N ARG A 57 7.21 3.19 -7.64
CA ARG A 57 7.70 4.24 -6.74
C ARG A 57 7.97 3.69 -5.35
N VAL A 58 9.14 3.96 -4.79
CA VAL A 58 9.61 3.37 -3.51
C VAL A 58 8.93 4.01 -2.29
N GLU A 59 8.72 5.33 -2.31
CA GLU A 59 8.30 6.12 -1.15
C GLU A 59 6.95 5.69 -0.56
N PRO A 60 5.92 5.37 -1.36
CA PRO A 60 4.66 4.85 -0.83
C PRO A 60 4.83 3.54 -0.04
N TYR A 61 5.76 2.67 -0.45
CA TYR A 61 6.02 1.41 0.25
C TYR A 61 6.83 1.63 1.52
N LEU A 62 7.80 2.55 1.52
CA LEU A 62 8.54 2.90 2.72
C LEU A 62 7.60 3.41 3.83
N ARG A 63 6.61 4.23 3.49
CA ARG A 63 5.61 4.70 4.48
C ARG A 63 4.79 3.54 5.07
N VAL A 64 4.41 2.57 4.25
CA VAL A 64 3.70 1.37 4.74
C VAL A 64 4.58 0.56 5.68
N LEU A 65 5.86 0.35 5.31
CA LEU A 65 6.83 -0.37 6.13
C LEU A 65 7.13 0.37 7.44
N GLU A 66 7.25 1.69 7.39
CA GLU A 66 7.45 2.53 8.57
C GLU A 66 6.27 2.41 9.54
N LYS A 67 5.03 2.51 9.03
CA LYS A 67 3.82 2.35 9.84
C LYS A 67 3.73 0.95 10.47
N ALA A 68 4.03 -0.10 9.68
CA ALA A 68 4.04 -1.47 10.18
C ALA A 68 5.10 -1.65 11.28
N THR A 69 6.30 -1.13 11.05
CA THR A 69 7.40 -1.17 12.02
C THR A 69 7.03 -0.44 13.30
N TYR A 70 6.48 0.78 13.21
CA TYR A 70 6.02 1.53 14.36
C TYR A 70 4.94 0.78 15.15
N THR A 71 3.97 0.19 14.45
CA THR A 71 2.88 -0.57 15.07
C THR A 71 3.41 -1.76 15.89
N ILE A 72 4.46 -2.46 15.39
CA ILE A 72 5.06 -3.60 16.08
C ILE A 72 6.01 -3.14 17.21
N MET A 73 6.86 -2.16 16.95
CA MET A 73 7.95 -1.76 17.85
C MET A 73 7.46 -0.88 19.01
N ALA A 74 6.46 -0.03 18.80
CA ALA A 74 5.95 0.88 19.83
C ALA A 74 5.55 0.18 21.14
N PRO A 75 4.76 -0.91 21.15
CA PRO A 75 4.42 -1.61 22.39
C PRO A 75 5.64 -2.28 23.04
N ILE A 76 6.55 -2.85 22.25
CA ILE A 76 7.77 -3.52 22.75
C ILE A 76 8.65 -2.51 23.49
N LEU A 77 8.95 -1.37 22.86
CA LEU A 77 9.77 -0.31 23.45
C LEU A 77 9.13 0.29 24.71
N ARG A 78 7.80 0.41 24.72
CA ARG A 78 7.07 0.87 25.91
C ARG A 78 7.21 -0.12 27.07
N SER A 79 7.07 -1.41 26.82
CA SER A 79 7.23 -2.45 27.85
C SER A 79 8.66 -2.52 28.39
N LEU A 80 9.67 -2.41 27.52
CA LEU A 80 11.07 -2.37 27.94
C LEU A 80 11.36 -1.16 28.83
N ARG A 81 10.90 0.03 28.43
CA ARG A 81 11.04 1.25 29.23
C ARG A 81 10.35 1.13 30.59
N ALA A 82 9.14 0.56 30.64
CA ALA A 82 8.43 0.35 31.89
C ALA A 82 9.15 -0.62 32.84
N THR A 83 9.87 -1.61 32.28
CA THR A 83 10.67 -2.56 33.07
C THR A 83 11.91 -1.89 33.64
N MET A 84 12.62 -1.09 32.83
CA MET A 84 13.82 -0.35 33.27
C MET A 84 13.51 0.66 34.39
N ASN A 85 12.35 1.30 34.35
CA ASN A 85 11.95 2.29 35.37
C ASN A 85 11.52 1.67 36.72
N ARG A 86 11.43 0.33 36.81
CA ARG A 86 11.05 -0.39 38.04
C ARG A 86 12.26 -0.97 38.81
N ILE A 87 13.44 -0.91 38.21
CA ILE A 87 14.73 -1.35 38.77
C ILE A 87 15.45 -0.10 39.29
#